data_AF-A0A940Y159-F1
#
_entry.id   AF-A0A940Y159-F1
#
_cell.length_a   1.000
_cell.length_b   1.000
_cell.length_c   1.000
_cell.angle_alpha   90.00
_cell.angle_beta   90.00
_cell.angle_gamma   90.00
#
_symmetry.space_group_name_H-M   'P 1'
#
loop_
_entity.id
_entity.type
_entity.pdbx_description
1 polymer ?
#
loop_
_entity_poly.entity_id
_entity_poly.type
_entity_poly.pdbx_seq_one_letter_code
_entity_poly.pdbx_strand_id
1 'polypeptide(L)'
;MAVHEHPHRSPGFPLRSSRKNRTPSAAGDAVSTLTDTRTARAYAFASLRLLTGFVFLWAFLDKTFGLGYATPSGKGWIDGGSPTKGFLSGVAVGPMESTFHEWAGATWADWLFMLGLLGVGIAVTAGVALRLAALAGTAMMALMWIAEWPPAKHLSDGAPSMSTNPFVDYHVIYAVVLIALAVAGAGVTWGLGRIWERIPVVRDHRWLR
;
A
#
# COMPACT_ATOMS: atom_id res chain seq x y z
N MET A 1 -32.92 -4.30 -96.72
CA MET A 1 -33.32 -2.95 -96.28
C MET A 1 -34.09 -3.12 -94.98
N ALA A 2 -33.68 -2.44 -93.90
CA ALA A 2 -34.29 -2.33 -92.55
C ALA A 2 -34.48 -3.66 -91.77
N VAL A 3 -33.62 -4.07 -90.82
CA VAL A 3 -33.35 -3.56 -89.45
C VAL A 3 -34.53 -3.83 -88.49
N HIS A 4 -34.30 -4.63 -87.43
CA HIS A 4 -34.68 -4.33 -86.03
C HIS A 4 -34.09 -5.37 -85.05
N GLU A 5 -33.38 -4.87 -84.05
CA GLU A 5 -32.71 -5.57 -82.93
C GLU A 5 -33.52 -5.54 -81.62
N HIS A 6 -33.06 -6.38 -80.66
CA HIS A 6 -33.17 -6.36 -79.17
C HIS A 6 -34.22 -7.26 -78.48
N PRO A 7 -34.01 -7.69 -77.20
CA PRO A 7 -32.76 -7.91 -76.44
C PRO A 7 -32.72 -9.22 -75.58
N HIS A 8 -31.51 -9.56 -75.13
CA HIS A 8 -31.22 -10.55 -74.09
C HIS A 8 -31.76 -10.14 -72.70
N ARG A 9 -32.29 -11.10 -71.93
CA ARG A 9 -32.56 -10.96 -70.48
C ARG A 9 -31.79 -12.04 -69.72
N SER A 10 -30.78 -11.62 -68.95
CA SER A 10 -30.08 -12.44 -67.96
C SER A 10 -30.87 -12.51 -66.65
N PRO A 11 -30.93 -13.66 -65.94
CA PRO A 11 -31.44 -13.69 -64.58
C PRO A 11 -30.36 -13.22 -63.61
N GLY A 12 -30.67 -12.13 -62.88
CA GLY A 12 -29.81 -11.60 -61.82
C GLY A 12 -29.72 -12.55 -60.63
N PHE A 13 -28.51 -12.76 -60.13
CA PHE A 13 -28.27 -13.38 -58.83
C PHE A 13 -28.76 -12.44 -57.71
N PRO A 14 -29.52 -12.93 -56.71
CA PRO A 14 -29.86 -12.13 -55.56
C PRO A 14 -28.61 -11.93 -54.70
N LEU A 15 -28.08 -10.69 -54.67
CA LEU A 15 -27.13 -10.27 -53.65
C LEU A 15 -27.84 -10.36 -52.29
N ARG A 16 -27.48 -11.40 -51.53
CA ARG A 16 -27.87 -11.60 -50.15
C ARG A 16 -27.30 -10.43 -49.34
N SER A 17 -28.09 -9.38 -49.16
CA SER A 17 -27.76 -8.29 -48.24
C SER A 17 -27.75 -8.88 -46.84
N SER A 18 -26.54 -9.24 -46.39
CA SER A 18 -26.30 -9.55 -44.99
C SER A 18 -26.43 -8.23 -44.22
N ARG A 19 -27.67 -7.84 -43.94
CA ARG A 19 -27.99 -6.84 -42.93
C ARG A 19 -27.69 -7.46 -41.58
N LYS A 20 -26.39 -7.51 -41.27
CA LYS A 20 -25.91 -7.74 -39.91
C LYS A 20 -26.30 -6.48 -39.14
N ASN A 21 -27.48 -6.50 -38.53
CA ASN A 21 -27.73 -5.69 -37.35
C ASN A 21 -26.73 -6.15 -36.28
N ARG A 22 -25.50 -5.65 -36.38
CA ARG A 22 -24.48 -5.79 -35.36
C ARG A 22 -24.71 -4.65 -34.37
N THR A 23 -25.53 -4.90 -33.35
CA THR A 23 -25.36 -4.26 -32.05
C THR A 23 -24.52 -5.16 -31.14
N PRO A 24 -23.16 -5.17 -31.28
CA PRO A 24 -22.31 -5.62 -30.17
C PRO A 24 -21.19 -4.63 -29.81
N SER A 25 -21.20 -3.38 -30.31
CA SER A 25 -20.16 -2.40 -29.93
C SER A 25 -20.26 -2.03 -28.45
N ALA A 26 -21.42 -1.55 -28.00
CA ALA A 26 -21.58 -1.05 -26.62
C ALA A 26 -21.24 -2.09 -25.53
N ALA A 27 -21.57 -3.37 -25.74
CA ALA A 27 -21.24 -4.44 -24.80
C ALA A 27 -19.74 -4.81 -24.81
N GLY A 28 -19.11 -4.84 -25.99
CA GLY A 28 -17.67 -5.07 -26.12
C GLY A 28 -16.84 -3.91 -25.56
N ASP A 29 -17.27 -2.69 -25.82
CA ASP A 29 -16.65 -1.45 -25.33
C ASP A 29 -16.77 -1.34 -23.81
N ALA A 30 -17.93 -1.71 -23.23
CA ALA A 30 -18.12 -1.76 -21.78
C ALA A 30 -17.26 -2.84 -21.09
N VAL A 31 -17.12 -4.03 -21.68
CA VAL A 31 -16.27 -5.09 -21.12
C VAL A 31 -14.79 -4.74 -21.22
N SER A 32 -14.37 -4.13 -22.33
CA SER A 32 -12.99 -3.66 -22.52
C SER A 32 -12.62 -2.56 -21.50
N THR A 33 -13.47 -1.54 -21.35
CA THR A 33 -13.25 -0.45 -20.38
C THR A 33 -13.23 -0.92 -18.92
N LEU A 34 -14.12 -1.86 -18.53
CA LEU A 34 -14.10 -2.46 -17.20
C LEU A 34 -12.82 -3.27 -16.94
N THR A 35 -12.33 -3.99 -17.95
CA THR A 35 -11.10 -4.79 -17.84
C THR A 35 -9.88 -3.89 -17.69
N ASP A 36 -9.84 -2.80 -18.46
CA ASP A 36 -8.74 -1.83 -18.43
C ASP A 36 -8.70 -1.09 -17.09
N THR A 37 -9.87 -0.66 -16.59
CA THR A 37 -10.01 -0.04 -15.27
C THR A 37 -9.55 -0.96 -14.14
N ARG A 38 -9.92 -2.25 -14.20
CA ARG A 38 -9.50 -3.25 -13.20
C ARG A 38 -7.98 -3.45 -13.23
N THR A 39 -7.38 -3.44 -14.41
CA THR A 39 -5.95 -3.61 -14.61
C THR A 39 -5.17 -2.39 -14.09
N ALA A 40 -5.60 -1.19 -14.47
CA ALA A 40 -5.02 0.06 -13.97
C ALA A 40 -5.09 0.14 -12.43
N ARG A 41 -6.25 -0.20 -11.85
CA ARG A 41 -6.42 -0.27 -10.38
C ARG A 41 -5.44 -1.25 -9.73
N ALA A 42 -5.24 -2.42 -10.34
CA ALA A 42 -4.35 -3.44 -9.81
C ALA A 42 -2.89 -2.99 -9.81
N TYR A 43 -2.43 -2.30 -10.86
CA TYR A 43 -1.10 -1.71 -10.91
C TYR A 43 -0.94 -0.55 -9.93
N ALA A 44 -1.94 0.33 -9.81
CA ALA A 44 -1.90 1.42 -8.84
C ALA A 44 -1.73 0.92 -7.39
N PHE A 45 -2.52 -0.09 -6.98
CA PHE A 45 -2.36 -0.70 -5.66
C PHE A 45 -1.05 -1.47 -5.50
N ALA A 46 -0.54 -2.12 -6.54
CA ALA A 46 0.77 -2.78 -6.48
C ALA A 46 1.90 -1.76 -6.28
N SER A 47 1.88 -0.65 -7.03
CA SER A 47 2.85 0.43 -6.87
C SER A 47 2.77 1.05 -5.48
N LEU A 48 1.57 1.38 -5.00
CA LEU A 48 1.37 1.91 -3.66
C LEU A 48 1.91 0.94 -2.60
N ARG A 49 1.60 -0.36 -2.73
CA ARG A 49 2.09 -1.41 -1.85
C ARG A 49 3.62 -1.47 -1.81
N LEU A 50 4.28 -1.47 -2.96
CA LEU A 50 5.73 -1.54 -3.03
C LEU A 50 6.39 -0.28 -2.45
N LEU A 51 5.86 0.90 -2.72
CA LEU A 51 6.37 2.15 -2.14
C LEU A 51 6.18 2.19 -0.63
N THR A 52 5.00 1.83 -0.12
CA THR A 52 4.75 1.75 1.32
C THR A 52 5.66 0.73 1.98
N GLY A 53 5.77 -0.49 1.43
CA GLY A 53 6.68 -1.52 1.95
C GLY A 53 8.14 -1.06 1.95
N PHE A 54 8.57 -0.35 0.91
CA PHE A 54 9.91 0.22 0.83
C PHE A 54 10.17 1.27 1.93
N VAL A 55 9.20 2.10 2.30
CA VAL A 55 9.35 3.06 3.43
C VAL A 55 9.71 2.33 4.73
N PHE A 56 9.00 1.25 5.05
CA PHE A 56 9.28 0.45 6.25
C PHE A 56 10.64 -0.26 6.19
N LEU A 57 10.96 -0.88 5.05
CA LEU A 57 12.24 -1.56 4.85
C LEU A 57 13.42 -0.59 4.88
N TRP A 58 13.26 0.60 4.30
CA TRP A 58 14.29 1.62 4.31
C TRP A 58 14.56 2.12 5.73
N ALA A 59 13.51 2.40 6.51
CA ALA A 59 13.65 2.76 7.92
C ALA A 59 14.37 1.66 8.72
N PHE A 60 14.04 0.38 8.46
CA PHE A 60 14.76 -0.75 9.06
C PHE A 60 16.24 -0.77 8.67
N LEU A 61 16.56 -0.61 7.39
CA LEU A 61 17.94 -0.65 6.89
C LEU A 61 18.77 0.50 7.48
N ASP A 62 18.27 1.72 7.43
CA ASP A 62 18.95 2.88 8.00
C ASP A 62 19.17 2.73 9.52
N LYS A 63 18.15 2.25 10.26
CA LYS A 63 18.28 2.02 11.71
C LYS A 63 19.19 0.85 12.05
N THR A 64 19.24 -0.18 11.21
CA THR A 64 20.11 -1.34 11.42
C THR A 64 21.56 -0.95 11.24
N PHE A 65 21.88 -0.23 10.16
CA PHE A 65 23.26 -0.01 9.71
C PHE A 65 23.80 1.40 9.95
N GLY A 66 22.95 2.38 10.31
CA GLY A 66 23.37 3.78 10.46
C GLY A 66 23.82 4.38 9.12
N LEU A 67 22.95 4.41 8.11
CA LEU A 67 23.33 4.83 6.76
C LEU A 67 23.48 6.34 6.61
N GLY A 68 23.21 7.12 7.67
CA GLY A 68 23.39 8.56 7.70
C GLY A 68 22.16 9.35 7.26
N TYR A 69 21.00 8.71 7.12
CA TYR A 69 19.73 9.41 6.86
C TYR A 69 19.12 9.87 8.19
N ALA A 70 18.15 9.13 8.73
CA ALA A 70 17.60 9.42 10.05
C ALA A 70 18.53 8.93 11.17
N THR A 71 19.35 7.92 10.88
CA THR A 71 20.28 7.29 11.81
C THR A 71 21.71 7.68 11.44
N PRO A 72 22.41 8.47 12.28
CA PRO A 72 23.79 8.85 12.01
C PRO A 72 24.73 7.65 11.85
N SER A 73 25.78 7.80 11.06
CA SER A 73 26.77 6.74 10.86
C SER A 73 27.48 6.34 12.16
N GLY A 74 27.65 5.03 12.36
CA GLY A 74 28.19 4.46 13.61
C GLY A 74 27.21 4.50 14.79
N LYS A 75 25.93 4.80 14.54
CA LYS A 75 24.83 4.71 15.51
C LYS A 75 23.78 3.69 15.07
N GLY A 76 24.14 2.76 14.19
CA GLY A 76 23.27 1.67 13.79
C GLY A 76 22.97 0.73 14.96
N TRP A 77 21.88 -0.02 14.85
CA TRP A 77 21.50 -1.01 15.85
C TRP A 77 22.57 -2.08 16.05
N ILE A 78 23.23 -2.50 14.96
CA ILE A 78 24.33 -3.47 15.03
C ILE A 78 25.59 -2.90 15.70
N ASP A 79 25.70 -1.57 15.77
CA ASP A 79 26.78 -0.86 16.47
C ASP A 79 26.43 -0.59 17.94
N GLY A 80 25.34 -1.16 18.46
CA GLY A 80 24.84 -0.94 19.81
C GLY A 80 23.99 0.34 19.96
N GLY A 81 23.64 0.99 18.87
CA GLY A 81 22.66 2.08 18.86
C GLY A 81 21.25 1.58 19.22
N SER A 82 20.39 2.50 19.68
CA SER A 82 18.98 2.18 19.98
C SER A 82 18.06 2.76 18.89
N PRO A 83 17.31 1.92 18.16
CA PRO A 83 16.34 2.33 17.15
C PRO A 83 15.27 3.31 17.63
N THR A 84 14.81 3.19 18.88
CA THR A 84 13.68 3.96 19.42
C THR A 84 14.12 5.17 20.26
N LYS A 85 15.31 5.12 20.88
CA LYS A 85 15.76 6.14 21.84
C LYS A 85 15.69 7.55 21.29
N GLY A 86 16.20 7.79 20.08
CA GLY A 86 16.25 9.13 19.49
C GLY A 86 14.87 9.76 19.31
N PHE A 87 13.86 8.98 18.92
CA PHE A 87 12.49 9.46 18.75
C PHE A 87 11.76 9.57 20.09
N LEU A 88 11.76 8.50 20.89
CA LEU A 88 10.96 8.43 22.11
C LEU A 88 11.46 9.37 23.22
N SER A 89 12.77 9.59 23.34
CA SER A 89 13.30 10.58 24.30
C SER A 89 13.07 12.03 23.87
N GLY A 90 12.74 12.26 22.60
CA GLY A 90 12.42 13.58 22.05
C GLY A 90 10.92 13.92 22.11
N VAL A 91 10.07 12.99 22.58
CA VAL A 91 8.65 13.30 22.81
C VAL A 91 8.57 14.39 23.86
N ALA A 92 8.01 15.53 23.53
CA ALA A 92 7.98 16.71 24.41
C ALA A 92 6.56 17.23 24.62
N VAL A 93 5.55 16.40 24.34
CA VAL A 93 4.15 16.76 24.48
C VAL A 93 3.26 15.51 24.52
N GLY A 94 2.07 15.66 25.11
CA GLY A 94 1.02 14.65 25.09
C GLY A 94 0.92 13.84 26.39
N PRO A 95 -0.18 13.10 26.58
CA PRO A 95 -0.49 12.44 27.85
C PRO A 95 0.44 11.26 28.19
N MET A 96 1.21 10.77 27.21
CA MET A 96 2.10 9.60 27.35
C MET A 96 3.59 9.98 27.31
N GLU A 97 3.94 11.27 27.42
CA GLU A 97 5.32 11.75 27.35
C GLU A 97 6.27 10.96 28.27
N SER A 98 5.96 10.87 29.56
CA SER A 98 6.78 10.15 30.54
C SER A 98 6.91 8.66 30.22
N THR A 99 5.82 8.02 29.79
CA THR A 99 5.83 6.60 29.40
C THR A 99 6.74 6.35 28.20
N PHE A 100 6.72 7.23 27.20
CA PHE A 100 7.62 7.11 26.05
C PHE A 100 9.08 7.34 26.44
N HIS A 101 9.36 8.26 27.36
CA HIS A 101 10.72 8.44 27.89
C HIS A 101 11.24 7.19 28.61
N GLU A 102 10.39 6.51 29.40
CA GLU A 102 10.75 5.25 30.05
C GLU A 102 11.02 4.11 29.05
N TRP A 103 10.28 4.09 27.94
CA TRP A 103 10.47 3.09 26.88
C TRP A 103 11.65 3.41 25.95
N ALA A 104 12.14 4.65 25.97
CA ALA A 104 13.19 5.11 25.06
C ALA A 104 14.49 4.30 25.24
N GLY A 105 14.77 3.44 24.26
CA GLY A 105 15.91 2.53 24.28
C GLY A 105 15.80 1.35 25.25
N ALA A 106 14.59 1.06 25.71
CA ALA A 106 14.31 -0.22 26.33
C ALA A 106 14.49 -1.33 25.28
N THR A 107 15.23 -2.39 25.64
CA THR A 107 15.59 -3.47 24.71
C THR A 107 14.38 -4.11 24.06
N TRP A 108 13.29 -4.32 24.82
CA TRP A 108 12.06 -4.89 24.28
C TRP A 108 11.38 -3.97 23.25
N ALA A 109 11.45 -2.65 23.46
CA ALA A 109 10.86 -1.66 22.57
C ALA A 109 11.65 -1.58 21.25
N ASP A 110 12.98 -1.61 21.35
CA ASP A 110 13.87 -1.66 20.18
C ASP A 110 13.62 -2.90 19.34
N TRP A 111 13.54 -4.08 19.95
CA TRP A 111 13.23 -5.32 19.23
C TRP A 111 11.84 -5.30 18.60
N LEU A 112 10.81 -4.89 19.35
CA LEU A 112 9.45 -4.83 18.83
C LEU A 112 9.33 -3.88 17.64
N PHE A 113 9.97 -2.70 17.75
CA PHE A 113 9.97 -1.70 16.69
C PHE A 113 10.69 -2.22 15.44
N MET A 114 11.88 -2.81 15.59
CA MET A 114 12.65 -3.34 14.46
C MET A 114 11.98 -4.55 13.80
N LEU A 115 11.43 -5.48 14.60
CA LEU A 115 10.63 -6.59 14.08
C LEU A 115 9.38 -6.11 13.36
N GLY A 116 8.74 -5.05 13.87
CA GLY A 116 7.61 -4.42 13.22
C GLY A 116 7.99 -3.80 11.88
N LEU A 117 9.08 -3.02 11.81
CA LEU A 117 9.55 -2.41 10.56
C LEU A 117 9.90 -3.48 9.52
N LEU A 118 10.69 -4.49 9.91
CA LEU A 118 11.10 -5.56 9.00
C LEU A 118 9.91 -6.44 8.60
N GLY A 119 9.11 -6.88 9.57
CA GLY A 119 7.99 -7.79 9.34
C GLY A 119 6.90 -7.16 8.48
N VAL A 120 6.47 -5.94 8.80
CA VAL A 120 5.50 -5.19 7.99
C VAL A 120 6.11 -4.88 6.62
N GLY A 121 7.36 -4.39 6.57
CA GLY A 121 8.03 -4.07 5.32
C GLY A 121 8.12 -5.25 4.36
N ILE A 122 8.52 -6.44 4.84
CA ILE A 122 8.59 -7.66 4.03
C ILE A 122 7.19 -8.11 3.63
N ALA A 123 6.23 -8.19 4.57
CA ALA A 123 4.89 -8.69 4.28
C ALA A 123 4.17 -7.83 3.24
N VAL A 124 4.23 -6.50 3.40
CA VAL A 124 3.67 -5.54 2.45
C VAL A 124 4.38 -5.63 1.11
N THR A 125 5.71 -5.62 1.06
CA THR A 125 6.50 -5.68 -0.19
C THR A 125 6.34 -7.01 -0.93
N ALA A 126 6.22 -8.12 -0.23
CA ALA A 126 5.96 -9.42 -0.83
C ALA A 126 4.47 -9.61 -1.20
N GLY A 127 3.55 -8.85 -0.59
CA GLY A 127 2.12 -9.00 -0.82
C GLY A 127 1.55 -10.24 -0.14
N VAL A 128 2.05 -10.59 1.04
CA VAL A 128 1.63 -11.75 1.83
C VAL A 128 1.20 -11.32 3.23
N ALA A 129 0.27 -12.06 3.84
CA ALA A 129 -0.25 -11.77 5.19
C ALA A 129 -0.68 -10.30 5.37
N LEU A 130 -1.31 -9.70 4.34
CA LEU A 130 -1.54 -8.25 4.31
C LEU A 130 -2.42 -7.76 5.45
N ARG A 131 -3.35 -8.58 5.93
CA ARG A 131 -4.20 -8.24 7.09
C ARG A 131 -3.40 -8.16 8.39
N LEU A 132 -2.49 -9.10 8.60
CA LEU A 132 -1.59 -9.09 9.76
C LEU A 132 -0.62 -7.92 9.70
N ALA A 133 -0.04 -7.66 8.52
CA ALA A 133 0.83 -6.53 8.30
C ALA A 133 0.09 -5.20 8.52
N ALA A 134 -1.16 -5.10 8.06
CA ALA A 134 -1.98 -3.92 8.30
C ALA A 134 -2.31 -3.73 9.78
N LEU A 135 -2.62 -4.80 10.53
CA LEU A 135 -2.85 -4.71 11.97
C LEU A 135 -1.59 -4.21 12.71
N ALA A 136 -0.46 -4.88 12.49
CA ALA A 136 0.80 -4.55 13.16
C ALA A 136 1.31 -3.15 12.76
N GLY A 137 1.30 -2.84 11.47
CA GLY A 137 1.72 -1.54 10.96
C GLY A 137 0.79 -0.41 11.42
N THR A 138 -0.52 -0.63 11.46
CA THR A 138 -1.46 0.36 12.02
C THR A 138 -1.21 0.60 13.50
N ALA A 139 -0.99 -0.44 14.30
CA ALA A 139 -0.67 -0.29 15.71
C ALA A 139 0.63 0.51 15.91
N MET A 140 1.66 0.25 15.10
CA MET A 140 2.90 1.02 15.10
C MET A 140 2.67 2.50 14.74
N MET A 141 1.99 2.76 13.62
CA MET A 141 1.68 4.14 13.18
C MET A 141 0.84 4.88 14.21
N ALA A 142 -0.12 4.21 14.86
CA ALA A 142 -0.93 4.82 15.91
C ALA A 142 -0.09 5.21 17.14
N LEU A 143 0.84 4.36 17.58
CA LEU A 143 1.75 4.70 18.68
C LEU A 143 2.64 5.89 18.33
N MET A 144 3.16 5.96 17.10
CA MET A 144 3.99 7.08 16.66
C MET A 144 3.17 8.39 16.54
N TRP A 145 1.93 8.30 16.06
CA TRP A 145 0.99 9.43 16.07
C TRP A 145 0.70 9.94 17.49
N ILE A 146 0.52 9.03 18.46
CA ILE A 146 0.33 9.40 19.86
C ILE A 146 1.59 10.04 20.44
N ALA A 147 2.79 9.60 20.03
CA ALA A 147 4.06 10.15 20.45
C ALA A 147 4.33 11.56 19.87
N GLU A 148 3.96 11.83 18.62
CA GLU A 148 4.03 13.19 18.05
C GLU A 148 2.93 14.12 18.60
N TRP A 149 1.80 13.54 19.00
CA TRP A 149 0.61 14.22 19.52
C TRP A 149 0.21 15.50 18.73
N PRO A 150 -0.17 15.36 17.44
CA PRO A 150 -0.48 16.50 16.57
C PRO A 150 -1.54 17.51 17.09
N PRO A 151 -2.54 17.14 17.93
CA PRO A 151 -3.47 18.12 18.49
C PRO A 151 -2.84 19.24 19.32
N ALA A 152 -1.64 19.03 19.87
CA ALA A 152 -0.99 20.06 20.68
C ALA A 152 -0.53 21.24 19.85
N LYS A 153 -0.75 22.45 20.38
CA LYS A 153 -0.26 23.72 19.82
C LYS A 153 1.06 24.18 20.46
N HIS A 154 1.35 23.68 21.65
CA HIS A 154 2.53 24.00 22.43
C HIS A 154 3.16 22.72 22.96
N LEU A 155 4.48 22.70 23.06
CA LEU A 155 5.27 21.68 23.75
C LEU A 155 5.17 21.88 25.27
N SER A 156 5.68 20.90 26.02
CA SER A 156 5.70 20.91 27.49
C SER A 156 6.56 22.05 28.08
N ASP A 157 7.48 22.62 27.30
CA ASP A 157 8.26 23.81 27.65
C ASP A 157 7.57 25.15 27.27
N GLY A 158 6.38 25.09 26.67
CA GLY A 158 5.59 26.24 26.22
C GLY A 158 5.91 26.74 24.81
N ALA A 159 6.97 26.24 24.16
CA ALA A 159 7.27 26.60 22.78
C ALA A 159 6.19 26.10 21.80
N PRO A 160 5.99 26.73 20.63
CA PRO A 160 5.04 26.23 19.63
C PRO A 160 5.42 24.82 19.15
N SER A 161 4.46 23.90 19.07
CA SER A 161 4.68 22.52 18.61
C SER A 161 4.99 22.41 17.12
N MET A 162 4.72 23.47 16.35
CA MET A 162 4.79 23.50 14.89
C MET A 162 3.90 22.44 14.20
N SER A 163 2.89 21.92 14.90
CA SER A 163 1.89 21.01 14.31
C SER A 163 1.14 21.70 13.16
N THR A 164 1.13 21.06 12.00
CA THR A 164 0.48 21.60 10.79
C THR A 164 -0.98 21.16 10.66
N ASN A 165 -1.36 20.04 11.30
CA ASN A 165 -2.71 19.50 11.30
C ASN A 165 -2.97 18.74 12.61
N PRO A 166 -4.06 19.04 13.34
CA PRO A 166 -4.30 18.42 14.64
C PRO A 166 -4.72 16.95 14.58
N PHE A 167 -5.00 16.39 13.39
CA PHE A 167 -5.54 15.03 13.27
C PHE A 167 -4.76 14.16 12.30
N VAL A 168 -4.45 14.67 11.10
CA VAL A 168 -3.93 13.86 10.00
C VAL A 168 -2.49 14.26 9.70
N ASP A 169 -1.60 13.32 9.93
CA ASP A 169 -0.19 13.35 9.53
C ASP A 169 0.10 12.15 8.60
N TYR A 170 1.39 11.91 8.34
CA TYR A 170 1.83 10.78 7.53
C TYR A 170 1.57 9.41 8.19
N HIS A 171 1.57 9.31 9.53
CA HIS A 171 1.25 8.07 10.24
C HIS A 171 -0.18 7.63 9.98
N VAL A 172 -1.14 8.54 10.07
CA VAL A 172 -2.56 8.25 9.78
C VAL A 172 -2.71 7.83 8.32
N ILE A 173 -2.04 8.54 7.39
CA ILE A 173 -2.08 8.20 5.96
C ILE A 173 -1.52 6.79 5.74
N TYR A 174 -0.35 6.45 6.30
CA TYR A 174 0.24 5.13 6.15
C TYR A 174 -0.61 4.03 6.78
N ALA A 175 -1.21 4.26 7.96
CA ALA A 175 -2.14 3.33 8.57
C ALA A 175 -3.34 3.04 7.63
N VAL A 176 -3.98 4.08 7.11
CA VAL A 176 -5.11 3.94 6.17
C VAL A 176 -4.69 3.23 4.89
N VAL A 177 -3.51 3.54 4.34
CA VAL A 177 -2.96 2.86 3.15
C VAL A 177 -2.78 1.37 3.41
N LEU A 178 -2.17 0.98 4.54
CA LEU A 178 -1.99 -0.43 4.90
C LEU A 178 -3.33 -1.16 4.98
N ILE A 179 -4.32 -0.56 5.64
CA ILE A 179 -5.68 -1.12 5.73
C ILE A 179 -6.32 -1.24 4.34
N ALA A 180 -6.23 -0.20 3.52
CA ALA A 180 -6.79 -0.18 2.17
C ALA A 180 -6.16 -1.27 1.28
N LEU A 181 -4.84 -1.47 1.35
CA LEU A 181 -4.13 -2.53 0.62
C LEU A 181 -4.57 -3.93 1.06
N ALA A 182 -4.78 -4.14 2.37
CA ALA A 182 -5.26 -5.40 2.92
C ALA A 182 -6.72 -5.70 2.51
N VAL A 183 -7.60 -4.70 2.59
CA VAL A 183 -9.02 -4.84 2.19
C VAL A 183 -9.16 -5.02 0.68
N ALA A 184 -8.34 -4.33 -0.12
CA ALA A 184 -8.35 -4.44 -1.58
C ALA A 184 -7.74 -5.75 -2.11
N GLY A 185 -7.08 -6.54 -1.27
CA GLY A 185 -6.39 -7.77 -1.69
C GLY A 185 -5.20 -7.48 -2.62
N ALA A 186 -4.44 -6.43 -2.34
CA ALA A 186 -3.38 -5.92 -3.23
C ALA A 186 -2.12 -6.82 -3.34
N GLY A 187 -2.16 -8.04 -2.80
CA GLY A 187 -1.02 -8.97 -2.74
C GLY A 187 -0.76 -9.76 -4.03
N VAL A 188 -1.70 -9.75 -4.98
CA VAL A 188 -1.64 -10.59 -6.19
C VAL A 188 -0.76 -9.98 -7.30
N THR A 189 -0.89 -8.68 -7.53
CA THR A 189 -0.15 -7.99 -8.60
C THR A 189 1.26 -7.64 -8.11
N TRP A 190 2.27 -8.11 -8.86
CA TRP A 190 3.69 -8.01 -8.51
C TRP A 190 4.01 -8.51 -7.08
N GLY A 191 3.25 -9.48 -6.60
CA GLY A 191 3.39 -10.04 -5.26
C GLY A 191 3.18 -11.55 -5.25
N LEU A 192 3.43 -12.15 -4.09
CA LEU A 192 3.37 -13.57 -3.83
C LEU A 192 2.02 -13.99 -3.21
N GLY A 193 1.02 -13.10 -3.16
CA GLY A 193 -0.27 -13.35 -2.51
C GLY A 193 -0.98 -14.61 -3.02
N ARG A 194 -0.89 -14.91 -4.33
CA ARG A 194 -1.45 -16.14 -4.90
C ARG A 194 -0.79 -17.42 -4.38
N ILE A 195 0.50 -17.36 -4.05
CA ILE A 195 1.24 -18.50 -3.49
C ILE A 195 0.87 -18.62 -2.01
N TRP A 196 0.83 -17.49 -1.30
CA TRP A 196 0.45 -17.41 0.11
C TRP A 196 -0.94 -17.99 0.39
N GLU A 197 -1.94 -17.61 -0.42
CA GLU A 197 -3.33 -18.08 -0.27
C GLU A 197 -3.50 -19.60 -0.52
N ARG A 198 -2.52 -20.26 -1.14
CA ARG A 198 -2.55 -21.72 -1.39
C ARG A 198 -2.04 -22.54 -0.21
N ILE A 199 -1.36 -21.92 0.76
CA ILE A 199 -0.86 -22.62 1.94
C ILE A 199 -2.07 -23.13 2.73
N PRO A 200 -2.12 -24.43 3.13
CA PRO A 200 -3.31 -25.02 3.76
C PRO A 200 -3.85 -24.21 4.93
N VAL A 201 -2.99 -23.79 5.86
CA VAL A 201 -3.39 -22.99 7.03
C VAL A 201 -4.03 -21.64 6.64
N VAL A 202 -3.53 -20.97 5.60
CA VAL A 202 -4.02 -19.66 5.12
C VAL A 202 -5.32 -19.83 4.33
N ARG A 203 -5.41 -20.87 3.52
CA ARG A 203 -6.61 -21.22 2.77
C ARG A 203 -7.79 -21.44 3.72
N ASP A 204 -7.53 -22.17 4.80
CA ASP A 204 -8.52 -22.60 5.79
C ASP A 204 -8.87 -21.46 6.77
N HIS A 205 -7.97 -20.47 6.96
CA HIS A 205 -8.20 -19.28 7.79
C HIS A 205 -8.15 -17.98 6.99
N ARG A 206 -9.31 -17.48 6.55
CA ARG A 206 -9.40 -16.27 5.69
C ARG A 206 -8.76 -15.01 6.30
N TRP A 207 -8.61 -14.93 7.61
CA TRP A 207 -7.99 -13.79 8.28
C TRP A 207 -6.46 -13.74 8.11
N LEU A 208 -5.82 -14.86 7.75
CA LEU A 208 -4.38 -14.94 7.45
C LEU A 208 -4.01 -14.48 6.03
N ARG A 209 -5.01 -14.18 5.19
CA ARG A 209 -4.79 -13.72 3.81
C ARG A 209 -4.17 -12.33 3.77
#